data_AF-A0A3P7DIX0-F1
#
_entry.id   AF-A0A3P7DIX0-F1
#
_cell.length_a   1.000
_cell.length_b   1.000
_cell.length_c   1.000
_cell.angle_alpha   90.00
_cell.angle_beta   90.00
_cell.angle_gamma   90.00
#
_symmetry.space_group_name_H-M   'P 1'
#
loop_
_entity.id
_entity.type
_entity.pdbx_description
1 polymer ?
#
loop_
_entity_poly.entity_id
_entity_poly.type
_entity_poly.pdbx_seq_one_letter_code
_entity_poly.pdbx_strand_id
1 'polypeptide(L)' 'MIQLNERCKRVEKCKPRQIETRSGIVEGKQLHCNKGSIDVFLGIPYAKPPTGERRFKVNLNYNL' A
#
# COMPACT_ATOMS: atom_id res chain seq x y z
N MET A 1 -29.30 39.26 5.48
CA MET A 1 -28.06 38.61 4.99
C MET A 1 -27.78 37.44 5.90
N ILE A 2 -27.79 36.21 5.41
CA ILE A 2 -27.47 35.03 6.22
C ILE A 2 -25.98 34.78 5.99
N GLN A 3 -25.16 34.96 7.03
CA GLN A 3 -23.74 34.57 6.98
C GLN A 3 -23.71 33.05 6.81
N LEU A 4 -23.33 32.58 5.63
CA LEU A 4 -23.01 31.18 5.43
C LEU A 4 -21.73 30.91 6.20
N ASN A 5 -21.87 30.24 7.35
CA ASN A 5 -20.72 29.80 8.13
C ASN A 5 -19.92 28.81 7.28
N GLU A 6 -18.69 29.18 6.93
CA GLU A 6 -17.73 28.27 6.31
C GLU A 6 -17.28 27.20 7.31
N ARG A 7 -18.17 26.24 7.57
CA ARG A 7 -17.75 24.92 8.01
C ARG A 7 -17.32 24.10 6.79
N CYS A 8 -16.41 24.65 5.99
CA CYS A 8 -15.30 23.85 5.51
C CYS A 8 -14.47 23.54 6.77
N LYS A 9 -15.00 22.64 7.63
CA LYS A 9 -14.14 22.01 8.61
C LYS A 9 -12.99 21.49 7.77
N ARG A 10 -11.81 22.06 7.97
CA ARG A 10 -10.57 21.32 7.79
C ARG A 10 -10.84 20.01 8.51
N VAL A 11 -11.35 19.01 7.81
CA VAL A 11 -11.04 17.64 8.15
C VAL A 11 -9.53 17.71 8.02
N GLU A 12 -8.86 17.87 9.16
CA GLU A 12 -7.42 17.79 9.20
C GLU A 12 -7.12 16.53 8.41
N LYS A 13 -6.55 16.71 7.22
CA LYS A 13 -6.23 15.58 6.37
C LYS A 13 -5.17 14.85 7.18
N CYS A 14 -5.58 13.79 7.88
CA CYS A 14 -4.67 12.98 8.67
C CYS A 14 -3.51 12.64 7.74
N LYS A 15 -2.28 12.94 8.18
CA LYS A 15 -1.08 12.71 7.37
C LYS A 15 -1.17 11.28 6.81
N PRO A 16 -1.05 11.09 5.49
CA PRO A 16 -1.21 9.76 4.93
C PRO A 16 -0.10 8.86 5.48
N ARG A 17 -0.38 7.56 5.58
CA ARG A 17 0.61 6.59 6.05
C ARG A 17 1.73 6.54 5.01
N GLN A 18 2.96 6.84 5.42
CA GLN A 18 4.13 6.77 4.57
C GLN A 18 5.05 5.65 5.07
N ILE A 19 5.55 4.84 4.15
CA ILE A 19 6.42 3.71 4.43
C ILE A 19 7.69 3.83 3.61
N GLU A 20 8.83 3.76 4.28
CA GLU A 20 10.14 3.76 3.63
C GLU A 20 10.45 2.37 3.08
N THR A 21 10.79 2.33 1.80
CA THR A 21 11.27 1.12 1.12
C THR A 21 12.66 1.41 0.54
N ARG A 22 13.39 0.36 0.12
CA ARG A 22 14.70 0.53 -0.53
C ARG A 22 14.65 1.36 -1.81
N SER A 23 13.48 1.43 -2.45
CA SER A 23 13.28 2.16 -3.72
C SER A 23 12.66 3.55 -3.51
N GLY A 24 12.40 3.97 -2.27
CA GLY A 24 11.79 5.26 -1.93
C GLY A 24 10.58 5.13 -0.99
N ILE A 25 9.98 6.27 -0.68
CA ILE A 25 8.80 6.38 0.20
C ILE A 25 7.54 6.04 -0.58
N VAL A 26 6.67 5.23 0.03
CA VAL A 26 5.38 4.82 -0.53
C VAL A 26 4.24 5.33 0.34
N GLU A 27 3.27 5.99 -0.27
CA GLU A 27 2.03 6.41 0.39
C GLU A 27 1.00 5.27 0.42
N GLY A 28 0.35 5.08 1.55
CA GLY A 28 -0.68 4.06 1.74
C GLY A 28 -1.69 4.43 2.81
N LYS A 29 -2.49 3.44 3.21
CA LYS A 29 -3.48 3.50 4.28
C LYS A 29 -3.24 2.36 5.26
N GLN A 30 -3.49 2.60 6.54
CA GLN A 30 -3.61 1.50 7.50
C GLN A 30 -5.09 1.16 7.64
N LEU A 31 -5.44 -0.10 7.43
CA LEU A 31 -6.78 -0.61 7.69
C LEU A 31 -6.75 -1.51 8.92
N HIS A 32 -7.77 -1.44 9.77
CA HIS A 32 -7.93 -2.37 10.88
C HIS A 32 -8.81 -3.55 10.43
N CYS A 33 -8.30 -4.77 10.60
CA CYS A 33 -9.03 -6.00 10.33
C CYS A 33 -9.12 -6.84 11.61
N ASN A 34 -9.99 -7.86 11.62
CA ASN A 34 -10.20 -8.72 12.80
C ASN A 34 -8.91 -9.37 13.34
N LYS A 35 -7.90 -9.57 12.49
CA LYS A 35 -6.60 -10.18 12.85
C LYS A 35 -5.50 -9.15 13.12
N GLY A 36 -5.82 -7.86 13.16
CA GLY A 36 -4.87 -6.77 13.35
C GLY A 36 -4.89 -5.75 12.21
N SER A 37 -4.03 -4.76 12.32
CA SER A 37 -3.90 -3.70 11.32
C SER A 37 -3.02 -4.14 10.17
N ILE A 38 -3.42 -3.79 8.94
CA ILE A 38 -2.68 -4.06 7.70
C ILE A 38 -2.39 -2.76 6.95
N ASP A 39 -1.30 -2.77 6.19
CA ASP A 39 -0.92 -1.64 5.34
C ASP A 39 -1.35 -1.91 3.91
N VAL A 40 -2.10 -0.98 3.34
CA VAL A 40 -2.71 -1.08 2.03
C VAL A 40 -2.17 0.01 1.13
N PHE A 41 -1.60 -0.40 0.01
CA PHE A 41 -1.03 0.46 -1.01
C PHE A 41 -1.81 0.26 -2.31
N LEU A 42 -2.42 1.32 -2.81
CA LEU A 42 -3.27 1.28 -4.00
C LEU A 42 -2.59 2.04 -5.15
N GLY A 43 -2.87 1.64 -6.39
CA GLY A 43 -2.37 2.33 -7.58
C GLY A 43 -0.88 2.11 -7.89
N ILE A 44 -0.18 1.26 -7.14
CA ILE A 44 1.21 0.88 -7.46
C ILE A 44 1.21 -0.12 -8.62
N PRO A 45 1.94 0.15 -9.72
CA PRO A 45 2.14 -0.83 -10.77
C PRO A 45 2.82 -2.09 -10.22
N TYR A 46 2.29 -3.28 -10.53
CA TYR A 46 2.90 -4.56 -10.18
C TYR A 46 3.52 -5.22 -11.42
N ALA A 47 4.58 -6.01 -11.22
CA ALA A 47 5.25 -6.72 -12.30
C ALA A 47 4.37 -7.82 -12.91
N LYS A 48 4.50 -8.11 -14.20
CA LYS A 48 3.82 -9.28 -14.81
C LYS A 48 4.15 -10.55 -14.01
N PRO A 49 3.18 -11.45 -13.78
CA PRO A 49 3.45 -12.69 -13.06
C PRO A 49 4.50 -13.52 -13.81
N PRO A 50 5.40 -14.24 -13.10
CA PRO A 50 6.23 -15.24 -13.76
C PRO A 50 5.32 -16.33 -14.31
N THR A 51 5.38 -16.54 -15.63
CA THR A 51 4.58 -17.53 -16.37
C THR A 51 5.51 -18.42 -17.22
N GLY A 52 5.01 -19.58 -17.64
CA GLY A 52 5.78 -20.57 -18.40
C GLY A 52 6.60 -21.53 -17.53
N GLU A 53 7.40 -22.37 -18.20
CA GLU A 53 8.16 -23.48 -17.59
C GLU A 53 9.10 -23.06 -16.44
N ARG A 54 9.52 -21.80 -16.42
CA ARG A 54 10.43 -21.26 -15.41
C ARG A 54 9.73 -20.78 -14.14
N ARG A 55 8.40 -20.67 -14.10
CA ARG A 55 7.63 -20.14 -12.95
C ARG A 55 7.91 -20.87 -11.64
N PHE A 56 8.01 -22.19 -11.70
CA PHE A 56 8.16 -23.06 -10.53
C PHE A 56 9.39 -23.95 -10.63
N LYS A 57 10.35 -23.60 -11.49
CA LYS A 57 11.53 -24.43 -11.66
C LYS A 57 12.36 -24.37 -10.38
N VAL A 58 12.44 -25.50 -9.68
CA VAL A 58 13.34 -25.65 -8.53
C VAL A 58 14.77 -25.41 -9.00
N ASN A 59 15.54 -24.66 -8.21
CA ASN A 59 16.96 -24.56 -8.44
C ASN A 59 17.60 -25.91 -8.04
N LEU A 60 18.23 -26.59 -8.99
CA LEU A 60 18.85 -27.91 -8.77
C LEU A 60 20.07 -27.86 -7.84
N ASN A 61 20.56 -26.67 -7.47
CA ASN A 61 21.72 -26.53 -6.57
C ASN A 61 21.35 -26.48 -5.08
N TYR A 62 20.11 -26.74 -4.69
CA TYR A 62 19.80 -26.99 -3.28
C TYR A 62 20.11 -28.46 -2.94
N ASN A 63 21.16 -28.67 -2.13
CA ASN A 63 21.33 -29.92 -1.40
C ASN A 63 20.31 -29.91 -0.26
N LEU A 64 19.24 -30.69 -0.41
CA LEU A 64 18.35 -31.06 0.71
C LEU A 64 18.98 -32.21 1.50
#